data_AF-A0A329SQP9-F1
#
_entry.id   AF-A0A329SQP9-F1
#
_cell.length_a   1.000
_cell.length_b   1.000
_cell.length_c   1.000
_cell.angle_alpha   90.00
_cell.angle_beta   90.00
_cell.angle_gamma   90.00
#
_symmetry.space_group_name_H-M   'P 1'
#
loop_
_entity.id
_entity.type
_entity.pdbx_description
1 polymer ?
#
loop_
_entity_poly.entity_id
_entity_poly.type
_entity_poly.pdbx_seq_one_letter_code
_entity_poly.pdbx_strand_id
1 'polypeptide(L)'
;MILLLSLWAIVLASASSSSQHHTRRPELPSGGDPITSFQVMYPVAGAIETLPLEFRVEIGINAIAAYKSYSVDKFLCVELNGSRKKCSPMTNPSIIFCELPNGQYSAQAFITDTNGNVRSHQTSDTRFSIVRKEVFAAYTAERSREAKELGLLEWAMQRQSESEKIEETPVGINQEDVAPIMNASDVFLVIGVKTAVVKNFDLRQAIRETWASANTLPVDVKVFFIGCAPDLTEVHDDDERQQTRYAINLEKQTYGDLLTDELRCEDTYAVLPNKVKEFLRFATPQFARTPFFMIADDDIYLRAGELVDELRDVDRSQRLYIGQVWDKLLGRSQTPVRDTTARYYISEDFYPLHTYPAFAFGPHYLLSMDCARFIGKNSGRLRGLGAIDDVSIALWLMTMQVYVKHTAAFSNLRLGACKNDLISLADLSPYGIRSIHSNLFQKRNMCFGFDRALWQMDTIT
;
A
#
# COMPACT_ATOMS: atom_id res chain seq x y z
N MET A 1 -21.50 3.07 -15.20
CA MET A 1 -21.15 4.50 -15.11
C MET A 1 -20.33 4.65 -13.84
N ILE A 2 -19.05 4.97 -14.02
CA ILE A 2 -17.96 4.84 -13.05
C ILE A 2 -18.05 5.98 -12.02
N LEU A 3 -18.21 5.65 -10.73
CA LEU A 3 -18.07 6.59 -9.61
C LEU A 3 -16.72 6.35 -8.93
N LEU A 4 -15.65 6.66 -9.65
CA LEU A 4 -14.38 7.07 -9.07
C LEU A 4 -14.57 8.53 -8.62
N LEU A 5 -15.01 8.72 -7.38
CA LEU A 5 -14.87 10.02 -6.73
C LEU A 5 -13.40 10.18 -6.34
N SER A 6 -12.68 10.80 -7.26
CA SER A 6 -11.34 11.39 -7.12
C SER A 6 -11.19 12.12 -5.79
N LEU A 7 -10.06 11.86 -5.13
CA LEU A 7 -9.95 12.09 -3.69
C LEU A 7 -8.51 12.40 -3.28
N TRP A 8 -7.79 13.34 -3.90
CA TRP A 8 -6.37 13.54 -3.54
C TRP A 8 -5.98 14.99 -3.27
N ALA A 9 -6.08 15.37 -1.99
CA ALA A 9 -5.13 16.27 -1.34
C ALA A 9 -4.74 15.59 -0.01
N ILE A 10 -3.47 15.22 0.15
CA ILE A 10 -2.98 14.70 1.44
C ILE A 10 -2.73 15.88 2.35
N VAL A 11 -3.46 15.93 3.45
CA VAL A 11 -3.31 16.92 4.50
C VAL A 11 -2.51 16.30 5.65
N LEU A 12 -1.28 16.76 5.87
CA LEU A 12 -0.45 16.33 7.01
C LEU A 12 -0.17 17.53 7.92
N ALA A 13 -0.53 17.40 9.20
CA ALA A 13 -0.21 18.36 10.25
C ALA A 13 1.03 17.87 11.02
N SER A 14 2.04 18.72 11.18
CA SER A 14 3.17 18.48 12.08
C SER A 14 3.23 19.57 13.16
N ALA A 15 3.51 19.17 14.40
CA ALA A 15 3.64 20.07 15.53
C ALA A 15 5.11 20.33 15.86
N SER A 16 5.54 21.59 15.85
CA SER A 16 6.77 22.00 16.52
C SER A 16 6.62 23.40 17.11
N SER A 17 7.25 23.62 18.26
CA SER A 17 7.13 24.81 19.09
C SER A 17 8.50 25.46 19.31
N SER A 18 8.62 26.78 19.14
CA SER A 18 9.30 27.69 20.09
C SER A 18 9.49 29.13 19.57
N SER A 19 9.04 30.08 20.40
CA SER A 19 9.62 31.36 20.83
C SER A 19 10.18 32.44 19.86
N GLN A 20 9.47 33.57 19.93
CA GLN A 20 9.60 34.97 19.44
C GLN A 20 10.97 35.70 19.40
N HIS A 21 11.09 36.64 18.45
CA HIS A 21 11.44 38.06 18.73
C HIS A 21 10.91 39.02 17.63
N HIS A 22 10.45 40.20 18.06
CA HIS A 22 9.68 41.22 17.32
C HIS A 22 10.50 42.16 16.41
N THR A 23 9.96 42.48 15.22
CA THR A 23 9.95 43.85 14.62
C THR A 23 8.72 44.02 13.71
N ARG A 24 7.99 45.14 13.87
CA ARG A 24 6.69 45.45 13.23
C ARG A 24 6.77 45.59 11.70
N ARG A 25 5.84 44.93 11.00
CA ARG A 25 5.41 45.19 9.61
C ARG A 25 3.87 45.25 9.56
N PRO A 26 3.26 45.87 8.52
CA PRO A 26 1.84 46.22 8.49
C PRO A 26 0.94 44.98 8.61
N GLU A 27 -0.13 45.11 9.38
CA GLU A 27 -1.03 44.04 9.80
C GLU A 27 -1.76 43.38 8.61
N LEU A 28 -1.48 42.10 8.36
CA LEU A 28 -2.36 41.19 7.63
C LEU A 28 -3.48 40.68 8.57
N PRO A 29 -4.66 40.31 8.05
CA PRO A 29 -5.76 39.77 8.85
C PRO A 29 -5.32 38.54 9.65
N SER A 30 -5.80 38.46 10.88
CA SER A 30 -5.47 37.46 11.90
C SER A 30 -5.66 36.01 11.46
N GLY A 31 -4.58 35.40 11.01
CA GLY A 31 -4.44 33.98 10.67
C GLY A 31 -3.23 33.83 9.77
N GLY A 32 -2.09 33.37 10.31
CA GLY A 32 -0.88 33.15 9.52
C GLY A 32 -1.12 32.19 8.35
N ASP A 33 -0.27 32.24 7.34
CA ASP A 33 -0.30 31.32 6.21
C ASP A 33 -0.34 29.86 6.70
N PRO A 34 -1.42 29.11 6.42
CA PRO A 34 -1.56 27.77 6.96
C PRO A 34 -0.70 26.74 6.21
N ILE A 35 -0.12 27.10 5.06
CA ILE A 35 0.65 26.21 4.20
C ILE A 35 2.12 26.19 4.65
N THR A 36 2.63 25.00 4.99
CA THR A 36 4.01 24.77 5.43
C THR A 36 4.89 24.15 4.35
N SER A 37 4.32 23.41 3.41
CA SER A 37 5.04 22.89 2.24
C SER A 37 4.11 22.84 1.02
N PHE A 38 4.69 22.92 -0.18
CA PHE A 38 3.93 22.90 -1.43
C PHE A 38 4.77 22.31 -2.56
N GLN A 39 4.39 21.14 -3.07
CA GLN A 39 5.20 20.39 -4.04
C GLN A 39 4.35 19.59 -5.03
N VAL A 40 4.75 19.57 -6.31
CA VAL A 40 4.22 18.61 -7.29
C VAL A 40 4.80 17.23 -6.99
N MET A 41 3.94 16.29 -6.64
CA MET A 41 4.31 14.91 -6.34
C MET A 41 4.18 13.98 -7.55
N TYR A 42 3.37 14.35 -8.53
CA TYR A 42 3.20 13.59 -9.77
C TYR A 42 2.71 14.50 -10.90
N PRO A 43 3.25 14.36 -12.13
CA PRO A 43 4.39 13.53 -12.52
C PRO A 43 5.68 13.97 -11.83
N VAL A 44 6.65 13.06 -11.69
CA VAL A 44 7.97 13.41 -11.16
C VAL A 44 8.91 13.86 -12.28
N ALA A 45 10.04 14.46 -11.90
CA ALA A 45 11.05 14.88 -12.86
C ALA A 45 11.62 13.68 -13.63
N GLY A 46 11.56 13.76 -14.96
CA GLY A 46 12.02 12.73 -15.90
C GLY A 46 10.98 11.68 -16.27
N ALA A 47 9.76 11.74 -15.71
CA ALA A 47 8.73 10.74 -15.96
C ALA A 47 8.31 10.68 -17.44
N ILE A 48 8.00 9.46 -17.91
CA ILE A 48 7.37 9.22 -19.21
C ILE A 48 5.91 8.86 -18.92
N GLU A 49 4.97 9.58 -19.51
CA GLU A 49 3.55 9.50 -19.18
C GLU A 49 2.68 9.33 -20.43
N THR A 50 1.46 8.85 -20.23
CA THR A 50 0.40 8.82 -21.24
C THR A 50 -0.84 9.54 -20.72
N LEU A 51 -1.81 9.81 -21.61
CA LEU A 51 -3.06 10.49 -21.27
C LEU A 51 -4.17 9.50 -20.87
N PRO A 52 -5.08 9.91 -19.96
CA PRO A 52 -5.14 11.22 -19.28
C PRO A 52 -4.09 11.35 -18.16
N LEU A 53 -3.45 12.53 -18.06
CA LEU A 53 -2.46 12.82 -17.03
C LEU A 53 -3.12 13.60 -15.87
N GLU A 54 -3.18 12.99 -14.70
CA GLU A 54 -3.60 13.64 -13.45
C GLU A 54 -2.37 14.24 -12.72
N PHE A 55 -2.44 15.49 -12.28
CA PHE A 55 -1.44 16.09 -11.41
C PHE A 55 -1.78 15.90 -9.95
N ARG A 56 -0.77 15.53 -9.14
CA ARG A 56 -0.90 15.46 -7.68
C ARG A 56 0.04 16.43 -7.02
N VAL A 57 -0.49 17.22 -6.10
CA VAL A 57 0.25 18.25 -5.37
C VAL A 57 0.10 17.97 -3.87
N GLU A 58 1.21 17.92 -3.17
CA GLU A 58 1.24 17.86 -1.71
C GLU A 58 1.22 19.28 -1.14
N ILE A 59 0.37 19.48 -0.13
CA ILE A 59 0.24 20.72 0.61
C ILE A 59 0.42 20.39 2.09
N GLY A 60 1.61 20.64 2.64
CA GLY A 60 1.82 20.57 4.07
C GLY A 60 1.08 21.71 4.75
N ILE A 61 0.47 21.45 5.91
CA ILE A 61 -0.23 22.48 6.66
C ILE A 61 0.11 22.45 8.15
N ASN A 62 -0.09 23.57 8.82
CA ASN A 62 0.07 23.65 10.28
C ASN A 62 -1.21 23.22 11.05
N ALA A 63 -2.40 23.53 10.52
CA ALA A 63 -3.68 23.25 11.17
C ALA A 63 -4.82 23.08 10.15
N ILE A 64 -5.59 21.99 10.29
CA ILE A 64 -6.72 21.65 9.40
C ILE A 64 -7.79 22.76 9.38
N ALA A 65 -8.11 23.35 10.53
CA ALA A 65 -9.13 24.38 10.63
C ALA A 65 -8.75 25.66 9.86
N ALA A 66 -7.49 26.08 10.00
CA ALA A 66 -6.96 27.26 9.30
C ALA A 66 -6.91 27.02 7.77
N TYR A 67 -6.48 25.83 7.35
CA TYR A 67 -6.48 25.45 5.94
C TYR A 67 -7.89 25.42 5.34
N LYS A 68 -8.88 24.89 6.07
CA LYS A 68 -10.28 24.88 5.62
C LYS A 68 -10.80 26.29 5.33
N SER A 69 -10.49 27.26 6.20
CA SER A 69 -10.86 28.67 5.95
C SER A 69 -10.06 29.30 4.80
N TYR A 70 -8.77 29.00 4.68
CA TYR A 70 -7.91 29.55 3.62
C TYR A 70 -8.30 29.06 2.21
N SER A 71 -8.73 27.81 2.09
CA SER A 71 -8.97 27.14 0.79
C SER A 71 -10.29 27.50 0.10
N VAL A 72 -11.24 28.17 0.78
CA VAL A 72 -12.60 28.43 0.25
C VAL A 72 -12.56 29.24 -1.05
N ASP A 73 -11.75 30.30 -1.10
CA ASP A 73 -11.70 31.24 -2.23
C ASP A 73 -10.38 31.12 -3.02
N LYS A 74 -9.78 29.93 -3.01
CA LYS A 74 -8.47 29.68 -3.63
C LYS A 74 -8.54 28.53 -4.63
N PHE A 75 -7.72 28.64 -5.66
CA PHE A 75 -7.57 27.66 -6.73
C PHE A 75 -6.14 27.15 -6.78
N LEU A 76 -6.00 25.84 -6.92
CA LEU A 76 -4.76 25.20 -7.30
C LEU A 76 -4.67 25.22 -8.84
N CYS A 77 -3.57 25.71 -9.38
CA CYS A 77 -3.30 25.73 -10.81
C CYS A 77 -2.03 24.96 -11.13
N VAL A 78 -2.02 24.29 -12.28
CA VAL A 78 -0.82 23.76 -12.93
C VAL A 78 -0.69 24.41 -14.29
N GLU A 79 0.50 24.92 -14.55
CA GLU A 79 0.90 25.52 -15.81
C GLU A 79 1.96 24.65 -16.49
N LEU A 80 1.73 24.33 -17.76
CA LEU A 80 2.63 23.57 -18.62
C LEU A 80 3.27 24.49 -19.65
N ASN A 81 4.60 24.43 -19.76
CA ASN A 81 5.41 25.21 -20.71
C ASN A 81 5.09 26.71 -20.71
N GLY A 82 4.70 27.26 -19.55
CA GLY A 82 4.36 28.69 -19.40
C GLY A 82 3.15 29.19 -20.20
N SER A 83 2.30 28.30 -20.72
CA SER A 83 1.18 28.70 -21.60
C SER A 83 -0.11 27.91 -21.41
N ARG A 84 -0.03 26.60 -21.18
CA ARG A 84 -1.22 25.77 -20.96
C ARG A 84 -1.50 25.66 -19.46
N LYS A 85 -2.55 26.32 -18.99
CA LYS A 85 -2.93 26.34 -17.58
C LYS A 85 -4.23 25.58 -17.34
N LYS A 86 -4.27 24.78 -16.27
CA LYS A 86 -5.51 24.22 -15.72
C LYS A 86 -5.58 24.49 -14.23
N CYS A 87 -6.74 24.96 -13.77
CA CYS A 87 -6.96 25.31 -12.38
C CYS A 87 -8.18 24.56 -11.83
N SER A 88 -8.18 24.33 -10.52
CA SER A 88 -9.25 23.64 -9.81
C SER A 88 -9.40 24.23 -8.39
N PRO A 89 -10.62 24.33 -7.83
CA PRO A 89 -10.82 24.80 -6.47
C PRO A 89 -9.99 24.00 -5.46
N MET A 90 -9.36 24.65 -4.47
CA MET A 90 -8.53 23.98 -3.46
C MET A 90 -9.34 23.12 -2.47
N THR A 91 -10.65 23.34 -2.39
CA THR A 91 -11.55 22.50 -1.59
C THR A 91 -11.69 21.08 -2.15
N ASN A 92 -11.51 20.91 -3.46
CA ASN A 92 -11.49 19.62 -4.13
C ASN A 92 -10.66 19.69 -5.44
N PRO A 93 -9.32 19.77 -5.35
CA PRO A 93 -8.48 20.00 -6.51
C PRO A 93 -8.45 18.78 -7.41
N SER A 94 -8.80 18.95 -8.67
CA SER A 94 -8.65 17.96 -9.73
C SER A 94 -8.06 18.62 -10.98
N ILE A 95 -6.82 18.27 -11.29
CA ILE A 95 -6.08 18.82 -12.44
C ILE A 95 -5.72 17.65 -13.34
N ILE A 96 -6.56 17.41 -14.33
CA ILE A 96 -6.39 16.32 -15.30
C ILE A 96 -6.24 16.91 -16.70
N PHE A 97 -5.18 16.58 -17.40
CA PHE A 97 -5.02 16.89 -18.81
C PHE A 97 -5.42 15.66 -19.62
N CYS A 98 -6.56 15.74 -20.33
CA CYS A 98 -7.03 14.64 -21.18
C CYS A 98 -6.40 14.69 -22.59
N GLU A 99 -5.96 15.86 -23.01
CA GLU A 99 -5.45 16.12 -24.36
C GLU A 99 -4.17 16.96 -24.29
N LEU A 100 -3.05 16.33 -24.63
CA LEU A 100 -1.75 16.96 -24.80
C LEU A 100 -1.05 16.32 -26.00
N PRO A 101 -0.44 17.10 -26.90
CA PRO A 101 0.45 16.55 -27.92
C PRO A 101 1.59 15.73 -27.29
N ASN A 102 2.09 14.72 -28.01
CA ASN A 102 3.30 14.02 -27.57
C ASN A 102 4.48 14.99 -27.56
N GLY A 103 5.36 14.88 -26.56
CA GLY A 103 6.52 15.76 -26.42
C GLY A 103 6.95 15.96 -24.98
N GLN A 104 7.93 16.85 -24.80
CA GLN A 104 8.44 17.22 -23.47
C GLN A 104 7.66 18.40 -22.89
N TYR A 105 7.43 18.34 -21.59
CA TYR A 105 6.71 19.35 -20.83
C TYR A 105 7.48 19.73 -19.56
N SER A 106 7.39 21.00 -19.18
CA SER A 106 7.75 21.51 -17.86
C SER A 106 6.46 21.94 -17.16
N ALA A 107 6.19 21.40 -15.98
CA ALA A 107 5.05 21.76 -15.15
C ALA A 107 5.45 22.56 -13.93
N GLN A 108 4.59 23.49 -13.56
CA GLN A 108 4.70 24.25 -12.32
C GLN A 108 3.33 24.42 -11.68
N ALA A 109 3.22 24.10 -10.39
CA ALA A 109 2.01 24.33 -9.63
C ALA A 109 2.08 25.67 -8.88
N PHE A 110 0.92 26.31 -8.73
CA PHE A 110 0.76 27.50 -7.91
C PHE A 110 -0.65 27.67 -7.36
N ILE A 111 -0.82 28.52 -6.36
CA ILE A 111 -2.11 28.89 -5.78
C ILE A 111 -2.52 30.27 -6.29
N THR A 112 -3.81 30.45 -6.59
CA THR A 112 -4.37 31.74 -6.97
C THR A 112 -5.70 32.03 -6.29
N ASP A 113 -6.11 33.30 -6.26
CA ASP A 113 -7.47 33.70 -5.92
C ASP A 113 -8.48 33.39 -7.04
N THR A 114 -9.77 33.55 -6.73
CA THR A 114 -10.90 33.36 -7.66
C THR A 114 -10.78 34.15 -8.96
N ASN A 115 -10.10 35.31 -8.92
CA ASN A 115 -9.96 36.19 -10.08
C ASN A 115 -8.71 35.86 -10.92
N GLY A 116 -7.84 34.97 -10.46
CA GLY A 116 -6.58 34.68 -11.16
C GLY A 116 -5.52 35.78 -11.04
N ASN A 117 -5.73 36.75 -10.14
CA ASN A 117 -4.95 38.00 -10.08
C ASN A 117 -3.70 37.87 -9.21
N VAL A 118 -3.72 36.96 -8.23
CA VAL A 118 -2.64 36.80 -7.25
C VAL A 118 -2.06 35.41 -7.38
N ARG A 119 -0.78 35.32 -7.76
CA ARG A 119 -0.01 34.06 -7.75
C ARG A 119 0.75 33.93 -6.44
N SER A 120 0.41 32.95 -5.62
CA SER A 120 1.10 32.59 -4.38
C SER A 120 1.54 31.12 -4.39
N HIS A 121 2.50 30.75 -3.53
CA HIS A 121 3.05 29.39 -3.36
C HIS A 121 3.35 28.69 -4.68
N GLN A 122 4.58 28.78 -5.16
CA GLN A 122 4.96 28.24 -6.47
C GLN A 122 5.98 27.12 -6.31
N THR A 123 5.79 26.04 -7.05
CA THR A 123 6.76 24.92 -7.07
C THR A 123 7.92 25.21 -8.00
N SER A 124 9.00 24.45 -7.85
CA SER A 124 10.01 24.31 -8.91
C SER A 124 9.40 23.67 -10.16
N ASP A 125 10.08 23.87 -11.29
CA ASP A 125 9.73 23.25 -12.56
C ASP A 125 9.99 21.74 -12.54
N THR A 126 8.97 20.97 -12.90
CA THR A 126 9.04 19.51 -13.04
C THR A 126 8.94 19.12 -14.50
N ARG A 127 10.02 18.52 -15.04
CA ARG A 127 10.07 18.11 -16.46
C ARG A 127 9.61 16.67 -16.64
N PHE A 128 8.81 16.38 -17.66
CA PHE A 128 8.32 15.04 -18.00
C PHE A 128 8.01 14.95 -19.50
N SER A 129 7.69 13.75 -20.00
CA SER A 129 7.34 13.52 -21.40
C SER A 129 5.97 12.87 -21.53
N ILE A 130 5.19 13.28 -22.54
CA ILE A 130 3.95 12.60 -22.94
C ILE A 130 4.20 11.79 -24.21
N VAL A 131 3.83 10.52 -24.19
CA VAL A 131 3.91 9.60 -25.32
C VAL A 131 2.54 8.97 -25.62
N ARG A 132 2.42 8.32 -26.79
CA ARG A 132 1.21 7.58 -27.14
C ARG A 132 1.09 6.30 -26.30
N LYS A 133 -0.13 5.81 -26.11
CA LYS A 133 -0.44 4.60 -25.34
C LYS A 133 0.38 3.38 -25.79
N GLU A 134 0.62 3.21 -27.09
CA GLU A 134 1.37 2.07 -27.62
C GLU A 134 2.85 2.14 -27.24
N VAL A 135 3.43 3.35 -27.25
CA VAL A 135 4.83 3.57 -26.86
C VAL A 135 5.00 3.42 -25.35
N PHE A 136 4.04 3.95 -24.59
CA PHE A 136 4.01 3.79 -23.14
C PHE A 136 3.90 2.32 -22.72
N ALA A 137 2.98 1.56 -23.34
CA ALA A 137 2.84 0.14 -23.09
C ALA A 137 4.09 -0.66 -23.47
N ALA A 138 4.77 -0.29 -24.56
CA ALA A 138 6.05 -0.90 -24.91
C ALA A 138 7.14 -0.60 -23.87
N TYR A 139 7.23 0.64 -23.41
CA TYR A 139 8.15 1.07 -22.35
C TYR A 139 7.94 0.31 -21.04
N THR A 140 6.68 0.21 -20.58
CA THR A 140 6.36 -0.53 -19.34
C THR A 140 6.60 -2.03 -19.50
N ALA A 141 6.21 -2.62 -20.64
CA ALA A 141 6.44 -4.04 -20.90
C ALA A 141 7.93 -4.40 -21.01
N GLU A 142 8.75 -3.55 -21.62
CA GLU A 142 10.20 -3.75 -21.68
C GLU A 142 10.80 -3.76 -20.27
N ARG A 143 10.42 -2.81 -19.42
CA ARG A 143 10.86 -2.71 -18.02
C ARG A 143 10.43 -3.90 -17.16
N SER A 144 9.19 -4.38 -17.32
CA SER A 144 8.74 -5.61 -16.64
C SER A 144 9.49 -6.86 -17.12
N ARG A 145 9.79 -6.98 -18.42
CA ARG A 145 10.58 -8.11 -18.95
C ARG A 145 12.02 -8.11 -18.42
N GLU A 146 12.65 -6.94 -18.32
CA GLU A 146 13.96 -6.80 -17.68
C GLU A 146 13.94 -7.31 -16.23
N ALA A 147 12.79 -7.23 -15.54
CA ALA A 147 12.59 -7.72 -14.18
C ALA A 147 12.28 -9.24 -14.06
N LYS A 148 12.18 -9.98 -15.18
CA LYS A 148 11.96 -11.44 -15.22
C LYS A 148 10.77 -11.94 -14.37
N GLU A 149 9.63 -11.27 -14.46
CA GLU A 149 8.41 -11.68 -13.75
C GLU A 149 7.83 -12.97 -14.37
N LEU A 150 8.07 -14.11 -13.74
CA LEU A 150 7.54 -15.42 -14.14
C LEU A 150 6.18 -15.69 -13.47
N GLY A 151 5.22 -16.21 -14.23
CA GLY A 151 3.96 -16.71 -13.69
C GLY A 151 4.12 -18.04 -12.95
N LEU A 152 3.15 -18.41 -12.11
CA LEU A 152 3.18 -19.62 -11.29
C LEU A 152 3.41 -20.91 -12.10
N LEU A 153 2.65 -21.10 -13.19
CA LEU A 153 2.76 -22.29 -14.03
C LEU A 153 4.10 -22.35 -14.76
N GLU A 154 4.55 -21.22 -15.31
CA GLU A 154 5.84 -21.13 -16.01
C GLU A 154 7.01 -21.42 -15.07
N TRP A 155 6.96 -20.88 -13.85
CA TRP A 155 7.92 -21.17 -12.79
C TRP A 155 7.95 -22.67 -12.44
N ALA A 156 6.78 -23.32 -12.30
CA ALA A 156 6.71 -24.74 -11.97
C ALA A 156 7.28 -25.61 -13.10
N MET A 157 6.99 -25.28 -14.35
CA MET A 157 7.53 -25.97 -15.52
C MET A 157 9.06 -25.85 -15.60
N GLN A 158 9.61 -24.66 -15.35
CA GLN A 158 11.06 -24.47 -15.32
C GLN A 158 11.72 -25.34 -14.26
N ARG A 159 11.18 -25.36 -13.03
CA ARG A 159 11.71 -26.20 -11.95
C ARG A 159 11.64 -27.70 -12.23
N GLN A 160 10.56 -28.16 -12.85
CA GLN A 160 10.46 -29.56 -13.26
C GLN A 160 11.56 -29.92 -14.26
N SER A 161 11.79 -29.06 -15.26
CA SER A 161 12.85 -29.27 -16.26
C SER A 161 14.27 -29.24 -15.65
N GLU A 162 14.49 -28.49 -14.58
CA GLU A 162 15.76 -28.45 -13.84
C GLU A 162 15.95 -29.74 -13.03
N SER A 163 14.90 -30.22 -12.36
CA SER A 163 14.94 -31.47 -11.59
C SER A 163 15.22 -32.68 -12.48
N GLU A 164 14.58 -32.75 -13.66
CA GLU A 164 14.79 -33.82 -14.64
C GLU A 164 16.23 -33.82 -15.20
N LYS A 165 16.87 -32.64 -15.33
CA LYS A 165 18.28 -32.52 -15.74
C LYS A 165 19.27 -32.94 -14.65
N ILE A 166 18.92 -32.77 -13.37
CA ILE A 166 19.80 -33.13 -12.25
C ILE A 166 19.83 -34.65 -12.05
N GLU A 167 18.70 -35.35 -12.28
CA GLU A 167 18.65 -36.83 -12.20
C GLU A 167 19.52 -37.55 -13.26
N GLU A 168 19.93 -36.88 -14.33
CA GLU A 168 20.84 -37.44 -15.36
C GLU A 168 22.34 -37.29 -15.02
N THR A 169 22.70 -36.61 -13.92
CA THR A 169 24.08 -36.45 -13.47
C THR A 169 24.34 -37.15 -12.13
N PRO A 170 25.24 -38.15 -12.04
CA PRO A 170 25.55 -38.78 -10.76
C PRO A 170 26.47 -37.87 -9.95
N VAL A 171 25.88 -37.07 -9.06
CA VAL A 171 26.61 -36.31 -8.05
C VAL A 171 26.22 -36.82 -6.67
N GLY A 172 27.13 -37.53 -6.02
CA GLY A 172 27.10 -37.65 -4.58
C GLY A 172 27.65 -36.35 -3.99
N ILE A 173 26.95 -35.75 -3.03
CA ILE A 173 27.52 -34.87 -2.00
C ILE A 173 26.54 -34.72 -0.83
N ASN A 174 27.21 -34.55 0.30
CA ASN A 174 26.80 -34.39 1.68
C ASN A 174 25.72 -33.34 1.95
N GLN A 175 24.96 -33.67 2.99
CA GLN A 175 23.88 -32.93 3.58
C GLN A 175 24.46 -32.08 4.73
N GLU A 176 24.73 -30.80 4.50
CA GLU A 176 25.03 -29.84 5.57
C GLU A 176 24.78 -28.42 5.06
N ASP A 177 23.63 -27.85 5.46
CA ASP A 177 23.41 -26.43 5.77
C ASP A 177 21.92 -26.24 6.11
N VAL A 178 21.51 -26.78 7.26
CA VAL A 178 20.18 -26.50 7.81
C VAL A 178 20.26 -25.15 8.51
N ALA A 179 19.63 -24.13 7.91
CA ALA A 179 19.41 -22.85 8.56
C ALA A 179 18.82 -23.08 9.97
N PRO A 180 19.28 -22.36 11.01
CA PRO A 180 18.87 -22.62 12.38
C PRO A 180 17.35 -22.52 12.48
N ILE A 181 16.71 -23.60 12.95
CA ILE A 181 15.28 -23.65 13.23
C ILE A 181 15.03 -22.66 14.38
N MET A 182 14.50 -21.49 14.05
CA MET A 182 14.06 -20.54 15.05
C MET A 182 12.96 -21.16 15.91
N ASN A 183 13.12 -21.03 17.22
CA ASN A 183 12.07 -21.43 18.13
C ASN A 183 10.96 -20.37 18.10
N ALA A 184 9.69 -20.81 18.03
CA ALA A 184 8.55 -19.89 17.96
C ALA A 184 8.45 -18.95 19.19
N SER A 185 9.17 -19.26 20.27
CA SER A 185 9.28 -18.42 21.47
C SER A 185 10.08 -17.13 21.28
N ASP A 186 10.90 -17.05 20.24
CA ASP A 186 11.92 -15.99 20.08
C ASP A 186 11.53 -15.01 18.95
N VAL A 187 10.34 -15.19 18.36
CA VAL A 187 9.79 -14.30 17.33
C VAL A 187 9.19 -13.06 17.98
N PHE A 188 9.63 -11.89 17.54
CA PHE A 188 9.18 -10.57 17.98
C PHE A 188 8.02 -10.02 17.13
N LEU A 189 7.98 -10.36 15.83
CA LEU A 189 6.93 -9.91 14.93
C LEU A 189 6.54 -11.04 13.98
N VAL A 190 5.23 -11.30 13.88
CA VAL A 190 4.66 -12.20 12.88
C VAL A 190 3.90 -11.38 11.84
N ILE A 191 4.28 -11.50 10.58
CA ILE A 191 3.69 -10.77 9.45
C ILE A 191 2.87 -11.76 8.61
N GLY A 192 1.59 -11.46 8.44
CA GLY A 192 0.68 -12.16 7.55
C GLY A 192 0.38 -11.33 6.31
N VAL A 193 0.84 -11.78 5.15
CA VAL A 193 0.67 -11.11 3.85
C VAL A 193 -0.51 -11.74 3.12
N LYS A 194 -1.64 -11.03 3.03
CA LYS A 194 -2.80 -11.42 2.23
C LYS A 194 -2.40 -11.50 0.76
N THR A 195 -2.74 -12.59 0.09
CA THR A 195 -2.38 -12.81 -1.31
C THR A 195 -3.45 -13.60 -2.05
N ALA A 196 -3.62 -13.38 -3.35
CA ALA A 196 -4.36 -14.27 -4.23
C ALA A 196 -3.42 -15.38 -4.73
N VAL A 197 -3.69 -16.63 -4.38
CA VAL A 197 -2.73 -17.75 -4.55
C VAL A 197 -2.33 -17.92 -6.01
N VAL A 198 -3.30 -17.93 -6.93
CA VAL A 198 -3.03 -18.17 -8.35
C VAL A 198 -2.50 -16.90 -9.04
N LYS A 199 -3.13 -15.76 -8.79
CA LYS A 199 -2.91 -14.52 -9.57
C LYS A 199 -1.63 -13.77 -9.16
N ASN A 200 -1.29 -13.76 -7.88
CA ASN A 200 -0.27 -12.85 -7.34
C ASN A 200 1.05 -13.57 -7.01
N PHE A 201 1.41 -14.60 -7.78
CA PHE A 201 2.65 -15.34 -7.57
C PHE A 201 3.90 -14.46 -7.72
N ASP A 202 3.90 -13.58 -8.72
CA ASP A 202 4.94 -12.60 -9.03
C ASP A 202 5.20 -11.63 -7.86
N LEU A 203 4.14 -11.14 -7.21
CA LEU A 203 4.23 -10.31 -6.00
C LEU A 203 4.87 -11.09 -4.85
N ARG A 204 4.46 -12.35 -4.64
CA ARG A 204 5.09 -13.19 -3.61
C ARG A 204 6.58 -13.39 -3.88
N GLN A 205 6.96 -13.64 -5.13
CA GLN A 205 8.39 -13.73 -5.50
C GLN A 205 9.12 -12.42 -5.25
N ALA A 206 8.54 -11.28 -5.65
CA ALA A 206 9.15 -9.97 -5.39
C ALA A 206 9.37 -9.72 -3.90
N ILE A 207 8.41 -10.08 -3.04
CA ILE A 207 8.55 -9.98 -1.58
C ILE A 207 9.68 -10.89 -1.07
N ARG A 208 9.71 -12.17 -1.49
CA ARG A 208 10.75 -13.15 -1.09
C ARG A 208 12.15 -12.74 -1.53
N GLU A 209 12.27 -12.13 -2.70
CA GLU A 209 13.54 -11.65 -3.26
C GLU A 209 14.02 -10.35 -2.62
N THR A 210 13.16 -9.64 -1.89
CA THR A 210 13.43 -8.29 -1.38
C THR A 210 13.34 -8.23 0.14
N TRP A 211 12.34 -7.53 0.68
CA TRP A 211 12.23 -7.19 2.08
C TRP A 211 11.94 -8.39 2.99
N ALA A 212 11.42 -9.50 2.44
CA ALA A 212 11.25 -10.77 3.16
C ALA A 212 12.35 -11.80 2.84
N SER A 213 13.42 -11.40 2.13
CA SER A 213 14.55 -12.29 1.89
C SER A 213 15.29 -12.64 3.17
N ALA A 214 15.89 -13.83 3.23
CA ALA A 214 16.64 -14.29 4.40
C ALA A 214 17.81 -13.36 4.79
N ASN A 215 18.37 -12.62 3.84
CA ASN A 215 19.48 -11.68 4.08
C ASN A 215 19.02 -10.31 4.59
N THR A 216 17.75 -9.96 4.41
CA THR A 216 17.20 -8.64 4.74
C THR A 216 16.28 -8.69 5.95
N LEU A 217 15.49 -9.75 6.07
CA LEU A 217 14.49 -9.90 7.11
C LEU A 217 15.18 -10.05 8.48
N PRO A 218 14.80 -9.26 9.51
CA PRO A 218 15.38 -9.40 10.83
C PRO A 218 15.14 -10.81 11.37
N VAL A 219 16.13 -11.33 12.10
CA VAL A 219 16.08 -12.71 12.60
C VAL A 219 14.87 -12.96 13.48
N ASP A 220 14.34 -11.99 14.22
CA ASP A 220 13.18 -12.13 15.10
C ASP A 220 11.83 -11.87 14.40
N VAL A 221 11.79 -11.89 13.06
CA VAL A 221 10.58 -11.67 12.26
C VAL A 221 10.21 -12.93 11.48
N LYS A 222 8.93 -13.29 11.48
CA LYS A 222 8.40 -14.38 10.66
C LYS A 222 7.34 -13.87 9.69
N VAL A 223 7.47 -14.20 8.41
CA VAL A 223 6.52 -13.84 7.35
C VAL A 223 5.78 -15.08 6.86
N PHE A 224 4.47 -14.96 6.64
CA PHE A 224 3.62 -15.96 6.00
C PHE A 224 2.75 -15.31 4.92
N PHE A 225 2.55 -15.99 3.81
CA PHE A 225 1.55 -15.65 2.81
C PHE A 225 0.22 -16.31 3.17
N ILE A 226 -0.85 -15.51 3.26
CA ILE A 226 -2.20 -15.93 3.63
C ILE A 226 -3.02 -16.16 2.35
N GLY A 227 -2.99 -17.38 1.85
CA GLY A 227 -3.68 -17.79 0.64
C GLY A 227 -5.12 -18.25 0.85
N CYS A 228 -5.39 -19.04 1.89
CA CYS A 228 -6.60 -19.88 2.01
C CYS A 228 -6.69 -20.93 0.88
N ALA A 229 -7.75 -21.75 0.88
CA ALA A 229 -7.96 -22.73 -0.19
C ALA A 229 -8.26 -22.02 -1.52
N PRO A 230 -7.46 -22.25 -2.58
CA PRO A 230 -7.65 -21.57 -3.87
C PRO A 230 -8.97 -21.99 -4.52
N ASP A 231 -9.74 -21.01 -5.00
CA ASP A 231 -10.91 -21.26 -5.85
C ASP A 231 -10.45 -21.47 -7.30
N LEU A 232 -10.59 -22.71 -7.79
CA LEU A 232 -10.23 -23.10 -9.16
C LEU A 232 -11.47 -23.41 -10.02
N THR A 233 -12.65 -22.95 -9.60
CA THR A 233 -13.90 -23.18 -10.34
C THR A 233 -13.96 -22.42 -11.67
N GLU A 234 -13.26 -21.28 -11.76
CA GLU A 234 -13.11 -20.50 -13.00
C GLU A 234 -12.18 -21.16 -14.03
N VAL A 235 -11.35 -22.13 -13.62
CA VAL A 235 -10.48 -22.90 -14.53
C VAL A 235 -11.29 -24.05 -15.12
N HIS A 236 -11.75 -23.89 -16.36
CA HIS A 236 -12.64 -24.84 -17.02
C HIS A 236 -11.93 -26.10 -17.56
N ASP A 237 -10.63 -26.01 -17.79
CA ASP A 237 -9.81 -27.13 -18.26
C ASP A 237 -9.27 -27.97 -17.08
N ASP A 238 -9.53 -29.27 -17.11
CA ASP A 238 -9.15 -30.16 -16.01
C ASP A 238 -7.61 -30.35 -15.91
N ASP A 239 -6.92 -30.34 -17.05
CA ASP A 239 -5.45 -30.44 -17.10
C ASP A 239 -4.80 -29.17 -16.53
N GLU A 240 -5.26 -27.99 -16.94
CA GLU A 240 -4.83 -26.70 -16.37
C GLU A 240 -5.11 -26.62 -14.87
N ARG A 241 -6.27 -27.12 -14.41
CA ARG A 241 -6.61 -27.18 -12.99
C ARG A 241 -5.63 -28.07 -12.22
N GLN A 242 -5.28 -29.23 -12.77
CA GLN A 242 -4.34 -30.16 -12.16
C GLN A 242 -2.91 -29.59 -12.12
N GLN A 243 -2.47 -28.95 -13.22
CA GLN A 243 -1.18 -28.26 -13.29
C GLN A 243 -1.10 -27.11 -12.28
N THR A 244 -2.19 -26.35 -12.13
CA THR A 244 -2.28 -25.27 -11.14
C THR A 244 -2.16 -25.81 -9.72
N ARG A 245 -2.88 -26.89 -9.38
CA ARG A 245 -2.75 -27.54 -8.06
C ARG A 245 -1.33 -28.04 -7.81
N TYR A 246 -0.70 -28.64 -8.81
CA TYR A 246 0.69 -29.08 -8.73
C TYR A 246 1.62 -27.90 -8.46
N ALA A 247 1.50 -26.80 -9.22
CA ALA A 247 2.35 -25.62 -9.07
C ALA A 247 2.21 -24.96 -7.70
N ILE A 248 0.98 -24.85 -7.16
CA ILE A 248 0.73 -24.34 -5.80
C ILE A 248 1.42 -25.23 -4.77
N ASN A 249 1.27 -26.55 -4.87
CA ASN A 249 1.91 -27.48 -3.94
C ASN A 249 3.43 -27.42 -4.04
N LEU A 250 3.98 -27.28 -5.24
CA LEU A 250 5.42 -27.11 -5.45
C LEU A 250 5.92 -25.81 -4.80
N GLU A 251 5.19 -24.69 -4.93
CA GLU A 251 5.52 -23.44 -4.23
C GLU A 251 5.50 -23.62 -2.70
N LYS A 252 4.44 -24.23 -2.16
CA LYS A 252 4.32 -24.50 -0.72
C LYS A 252 5.51 -25.31 -0.21
N GLN A 253 5.91 -26.36 -0.92
CA GLN A 253 7.04 -27.21 -0.54
C GLN A 253 8.38 -26.50 -0.68
N THR A 254 8.53 -25.67 -1.71
CA THR A 254 9.78 -24.95 -1.99
C THR A 254 10.07 -23.89 -0.92
N TYR A 255 9.07 -23.11 -0.52
CA TYR A 255 9.28 -21.94 0.33
C TYR A 255 8.78 -22.12 1.77
N GLY A 256 7.82 -23.02 2.02
CA GLY A 256 7.31 -23.32 3.36
C GLY A 256 6.60 -22.16 4.08
N ASP A 257 6.25 -21.09 3.35
CA ASP A 257 5.70 -19.84 3.88
C ASP A 257 4.26 -19.53 3.40
N LEU A 258 3.73 -20.33 2.45
CA LEU A 258 2.40 -20.17 1.88
C LEU A 258 1.36 -21.04 2.62
N LEU A 259 0.41 -20.38 3.29
CA LEU A 259 -0.68 -21.03 4.01
C LEU A 259 -1.94 -21.08 3.13
N THR A 260 -2.43 -22.30 2.85
CA THR A 260 -3.66 -22.55 2.12
C THR A 260 -4.63 -23.37 2.98
N ASP A 261 -4.51 -24.70 2.93
CA ASP A 261 -5.41 -25.67 3.56
C ASP A 261 -5.33 -25.66 5.09
N GLU A 262 -4.26 -25.08 5.64
CA GLU A 262 -4.09 -24.85 7.07
C GLU A 262 -5.11 -23.82 7.62
N LEU A 263 -5.64 -22.97 6.73
CA LEU A 263 -6.61 -21.94 7.02
C LEU A 263 -8.01 -22.40 6.59
N ARG A 264 -9.01 -22.26 7.48
CA ARG A 264 -10.38 -22.74 7.21
C ARG A 264 -11.21 -21.70 6.48
N CYS A 265 -10.76 -21.35 5.28
CA CYS A 265 -11.32 -20.30 4.44
C CYS A 265 -11.07 -20.61 2.96
N GLU A 266 -11.82 -19.91 2.11
CA GLU A 266 -11.64 -19.92 0.66
C GLU A 266 -10.91 -18.64 0.22
N ASP A 267 -10.10 -18.73 -0.81
CA ASP A 267 -9.43 -17.61 -1.46
C ASP A 267 -10.42 -16.85 -2.36
N THR A 268 -11.39 -16.17 -1.75
CA THR A 268 -12.33 -15.31 -2.46
C THR A 268 -12.37 -13.93 -1.85
N TYR A 269 -12.38 -12.91 -2.71
CA TYR A 269 -12.40 -11.51 -2.28
C TYR A 269 -13.62 -11.17 -1.41
N ALA A 270 -14.76 -11.81 -1.69
CA ALA A 270 -16.01 -11.60 -0.97
C ALA A 270 -15.93 -11.86 0.54
N VAL A 271 -14.92 -12.64 0.98
CA VAL A 271 -14.74 -13.01 2.38
C VAL A 271 -13.33 -12.70 2.89
N LEU A 272 -12.72 -11.62 2.40
CA LEU A 272 -11.40 -11.16 2.85
C LEU A 272 -11.23 -11.08 4.40
N PRO A 273 -12.23 -10.67 5.21
CA PRO A 273 -12.11 -10.71 6.67
C PRO A 273 -11.85 -12.13 7.23
N ASN A 274 -12.30 -13.18 6.53
CA ASN A 274 -12.06 -14.57 6.93
C ASN A 274 -10.59 -14.98 6.80
N LYS A 275 -9.87 -14.49 5.79
CA LYS A 275 -8.41 -14.69 5.65
C LYS A 275 -7.68 -14.27 6.91
N VAL A 276 -7.96 -13.04 7.36
CA VAL A 276 -7.27 -12.44 8.52
C VAL A 276 -7.59 -13.21 9.80
N LYS A 277 -8.87 -13.46 10.09
CA LYS A 277 -9.23 -14.14 11.35
C LYS A 277 -8.75 -15.59 11.41
N GLU A 278 -8.72 -16.30 10.27
CA GLU A 278 -8.21 -17.68 10.22
C GLU A 278 -6.69 -17.73 10.34
N PHE A 279 -5.97 -16.79 9.73
CA PHE A 279 -4.55 -16.63 9.97
C PHE A 279 -4.25 -16.37 11.45
N LEU A 280 -4.97 -15.43 12.08
CA LEU A 280 -4.78 -15.13 13.51
C LEU A 280 -5.17 -16.32 14.41
N ARG A 281 -6.20 -17.10 14.05
CA ARG A 281 -6.56 -18.35 14.74
C ARG A 281 -5.42 -19.37 14.64
N PHE A 282 -4.80 -19.50 13.48
CA PHE A 282 -3.70 -20.43 13.23
C PHE A 282 -2.40 -19.99 13.94
N ALA A 283 -2.01 -18.73 13.80
CA ALA A 283 -0.69 -18.24 14.19
C ALA A 283 -0.57 -17.89 15.68
N THR A 284 -1.62 -17.32 16.30
CA THR A 284 -1.52 -16.84 17.70
C THR A 284 -1.24 -17.93 18.74
N PRO A 285 -1.67 -19.20 18.59
CA PRO A 285 -1.23 -20.27 19.49
C PRO A 285 0.22 -20.72 19.26
N GLN A 286 0.69 -20.68 18.00
CA GLN A 286 2.05 -21.09 17.64
C GLN A 286 3.09 -20.09 18.11
N PHE A 287 2.83 -18.80 17.90
CA PHE A 287 3.69 -17.70 18.32
C PHE A 287 3.18 -17.06 19.62
N ALA A 288 2.96 -17.87 20.65
CA ALA A 288 2.27 -17.43 21.87
C ALA A 288 2.97 -16.29 22.63
N ARG A 289 4.28 -16.11 22.40
CA ARG A 289 5.13 -15.09 23.03
C ARG A 289 5.43 -13.87 22.14
N THR A 290 5.04 -13.89 20.87
CA THR A 290 5.24 -12.70 20.01
C THR A 290 4.44 -11.53 20.58
N PRO A 291 5.02 -10.33 20.71
CA PRO A 291 4.30 -9.13 21.15
C PRO A 291 3.41 -8.56 20.05
N PHE A 292 3.78 -8.74 18.78
CA PHE A 292 3.14 -8.05 17.66
C PHE A 292 2.80 -8.97 16.49
N PHE A 293 1.70 -8.62 15.82
CA PHE A 293 1.31 -9.12 14.51
C PHE A 293 1.19 -7.95 13.55
N MET A 294 1.65 -8.14 12.31
CA MET A 294 1.33 -7.25 11.20
C MET A 294 0.47 -8.02 10.21
N ILE A 295 -0.56 -7.36 9.69
CA ILE A 295 -1.28 -7.83 8.51
C ILE A 295 -0.97 -6.86 7.38
N ALA A 296 -0.67 -7.41 6.21
CA ALA A 296 -0.30 -6.66 5.02
C ALA A 296 -0.99 -7.22 3.77
N ASP A 297 -1.11 -6.42 2.72
CA ASP A 297 -1.37 -6.90 1.36
C ASP A 297 -0.05 -7.32 0.68
N ASP A 298 -0.11 -8.06 -0.42
CA ASP A 298 1.05 -8.54 -1.16
C ASP A 298 1.66 -7.51 -2.13
N ASP A 299 1.07 -6.32 -2.22
CA ASP A 299 1.51 -5.20 -3.05
C ASP A 299 2.23 -4.11 -2.22
N ILE A 300 2.98 -4.52 -1.19
CA ILE A 300 3.70 -3.60 -0.30
C ILE A 300 5.22 -3.80 -0.35
N TYR A 301 5.93 -2.71 -0.05
CA TYR A 301 7.33 -2.74 0.36
C TYR A 301 7.44 -2.34 1.84
N LEU A 302 8.12 -3.17 2.62
CA LEU A 302 8.25 -2.98 4.07
C LEU A 302 9.72 -2.85 4.50
N ARG A 303 10.05 -1.82 5.27
CA ARG A 303 11.34 -1.73 5.99
C ARG A 303 11.23 -2.44 7.34
N ALA A 304 11.23 -3.77 7.28
CA ALA A 304 10.95 -4.63 8.45
C ALA A 304 11.91 -4.38 9.63
N GLY A 305 13.19 -4.08 9.37
CA GLY A 305 14.15 -3.72 10.42
C GLY A 305 13.77 -2.44 11.17
N GLU A 306 13.50 -1.36 10.42
CA GLU A 306 13.06 -0.07 10.99
C GLU A 306 11.74 -0.23 11.77
N LEU A 307 10.79 -1.01 11.23
CA LEU A 307 9.54 -1.32 11.92
C LEU A 307 9.77 -2.00 13.27
N VAL A 308 10.65 -3.01 13.30
CA VAL A 308 10.96 -3.75 14.53
C VAL A 308 11.64 -2.84 15.55
N ASP A 309 12.55 -1.98 15.12
CA ASP A 309 13.22 -1.03 15.99
C ASP A 309 12.22 -0.04 16.62
N GLU A 310 11.29 0.52 15.84
CA GLU A 310 10.23 1.37 16.39
C GLU A 310 9.32 0.60 17.38
N LEU A 311 8.96 -0.64 17.04
CA LEU A 311 8.11 -1.48 17.89
C LEU A 311 8.78 -1.87 19.21
N ARG A 312 10.11 -1.90 19.27
CA ARG A 312 10.84 -2.22 20.51
C ARG A 312 10.67 -1.13 21.57
N ASP A 313 10.52 0.13 21.14
CA ASP A 313 10.36 1.31 21.99
C ASP A 313 8.91 1.58 22.42
N VAL A 314 7.95 0.83 21.87
CA VAL A 314 6.54 0.98 22.19
C VAL A 314 6.20 0.39 23.57
N ASP A 315 5.38 1.11 24.34
CA ASP A 315 4.82 0.62 25.62
C ASP A 315 3.90 -0.59 25.39
N ARG A 316 4.42 -1.76 25.77
CA ARG A 316 3.75 -3.06 25.60
C ARG A 316 2.63 -3.33 26.61
N SER A 317 2.42 -2.43 27.58
CA SER A 317 1.30 -2.54 28.53
C SER A 317 -0.05 -2.17 27.88
N GLN A 318 -0.02 -1.47 26.74
CA GLN A 318 -1.22 -1.04 26.03
C GLN A 318 -1.62 -2.01 24.93
N ARG A 319 -2.94 -2.11 24.71
CA ARG A 319 -3.50 -2.72 23.50
C ARG A 319 -3.26 -1.79 22.32
N LEU A 320 -2.80 -2.33 21.20
CA LEU A 320 -2.41 -1.53 20.04
C LEU A 320 -3.06 -2.03 18.78
N TYR A 321 -3.63 -1.07 18.06
CA TYR A 321 -4.08 -1.19 16.68
C TYR A 321 -3.55 0.04 15.96
N ILE A 322 -2.56 -0.12 15.08
CA ILE A 322 -1.85 0.99 14.44
C ILE A 322 -1.93 0.83 12.93
N GLY A 323 -2.17 1.92 12.21
CA GLY A 323 -2.05 1.96 10.77
C GLY A 323 -2.35 3.33 10.17
N GLN A 324 -2.43 3.42 8.85
CA GLN A 324 -2.81 4.65 8.17
C GLN A 324 -4.32 4.89 8.33
N VAL A 325 -4.76 6.07 8.79
CA VAL A 325 -6.18 6.31 9.11
C VAL A 325 -6.77 7.35 8.15
N TRP A 326 -7.79 6.94 7.41
CA TRP A 326 -8.46 7.77 6.40
C TRP A 326 -8.96 9.11 6.96
N ASP A 327 -9.67 9.07 8.08
CA ASP A 327 -10.27 10.24 8.73
C ASP A 327 -9.23 11.32 9.07
N LYS A 328 -7.98 10.91 9.33
CA LYS A 328 -6.88 11.83 9.61
C LYS A 328 -6.32 12.46 8.34
N LEU A 329 -6.22 11.70 7.25
CA LEU A 329 -5.68 12.17 5.98
C LEU A 329 -6.62 13.13 5.25
N LEU A 330 -7.92 12.86 5.31
CA LEU A 330 -8.93 13.54 4.48
C LEU A 330 -9.92 14.37 5.29
N GLY A 331 -9.79 14.37 6.62
CA GLY A 331 -10.60 15.20 7.51
C GLY A 331 -12.10 14.87 7.49
N ARG A 332 -12.47 13.66 7.05
CA ARG A 332 -13.84 13.13 7.01
C ARG A 332 -13.85 11.60 7.14
N SER A 333 -14.88 11.06 7.76
CA SER A 333 -15.10 9.61 7.84
C SER A 333 -15.57 9.05 6.50
N GLN A 334 -15.19 7.80 6.21
CA GLN A 334 -15.73 7.08 5.08
C GLN A 334 -17.19 6.67 5.32
N THR A 335 -17.96 6.65 4.24
CA THR A 335 -19.36 6.24 4.24
C THR A 335 -19.51 4.91 3.50
N PRO A 336 -20.38 3.99 3.95
CA PRO A 336 -20.63 2.75 3.23
C PRO A 336 -21.12 3.00 1.81
N VAL A 337 -20.62 2.22 0.85
CA VAL A 337 -21.10 2.28 -0.54
C VAL A 337 -22.46 1.60 -0.63
N ARG A 338 -23.49 2.37 -0.99
CA ARG A 338 -24.89 1.87 -1.09
C ARG A 338 -25.32 1.52 -2.52
N ASP A 339 -24.45 1.70 -3.49
CA ASP A 339 -24.69 1.26 -4.87
C ASP A 339 -24.53 -0.25 -4.96
N THR A 340 -25.62 -0.96 -5.31
CA THR A 340 -25.67 -2.42 -5.40
C THR A 340 -24.77 -3.00 -6.49
N THR A 341 -24.31 -2.18 -7.42
CA THR A 341 -23.38 -2.58 -8.49
C THR A 341 -21.92 -2.42 -8.12
N ALA A 342 -21.63 -1.73 -7.01
CA ALA A 342 -20.26 -1.48 -6.58
C ALA A 342 -19.68 -2.71 -5.86
N ARG A 343 -18.39 -2.98 -6.11
CA ARG A 343 -17.61 -4.06 -5.48
C ARG A 343 -17.69 -4.06 -3.94
N TYR A 344 -17.79 -2.86 -3.35
CA TYR A 344 -17.83 -2.64 -1.90
C TYR A 344 -19.23 -2.35 -1.37
N TYR A 345 -20.28 -2.78 -2.09
CA TYR A 345 -21.66 -2.59 -1.67
C TYR A 345 -21.91 -3.15 -0.27
N ILE A 346 -22.51 -2.32 0.58
CA ILE A 346 -23.01 -2.69 1.90
C ILE A 346 -24.45 -2.19 2.01
N SER A 347 -25.41 -3.09 2.21
CA SER A 347 -26.82 -2.70 2.40
C SER A 347 -27.04 -1.98 3.73
N GLU A 348 -28.06 -1.12 3.78
CA GLU A 348 -28.46 -0.45 5.04
C GLU A 348 -28.92 -1.45 6.09
N ASP A 349 -29.63 -2.52 5.68
CA ASP A 349 -30.03 -3.60 6.59
C ASP A 349 -28.82 -4.31 7.21
N PHE A 350 -27.72 -4.44 6.48
CA PHE A 350 -26.52 -5.11 6.96
C PHE A 350 -25.64 -4.19 7.83
N TYR A 351 -25.58 -2.90 7.50
CA TYR A 351 -24.91 -1.88 8.29
C TYR A 351 -25.71 -0.58 8.25
N PRO A 352 -26.52 -0.26 9.28
CA PRO A 352 -27.46 0.85 9.24
C PRO A 352 -26.81 2.22 9.50
N LEU A 353 -25.57 2.27 9.98
CA LEU A 353 -24.90 3.53 10.28
C LEU A 353 -24.45 4.25 8.99
N HIS A 354 -24.46 5.57 9.01
CA HIS A 354 -24.09 6.39 7.85
C HIS A 354 -22.57 6.49 7.62
N THR A 355 -21.76 6.23 8.63
CA THR A 355 -20.30 6.31 8.58
C THR A 355 -19.66 5.08 9.19
N TYR A 356 -18.47 4.73 8.72
CA TYR A 356 -17.61 3.76 9.38
C TYR A 356 -16.92 4.38 10.59
N PRO A 357 -16.61 3.58 11.64
CA PRO A 357 -15.66 4.03 12.67
C PRO A 357 -14.29 4.28 12.04
N ALA A 358 -13.40 5.00 12.73
CA ALA A 358 -12.01 5.11 12.29
C ALA A 358 -11.34 3.72 12.23
N PHE A 359 -10.71 3.41 11.09
CA PHE A 359 -10.02 2.14 10.84
C PHE A 359 -8.63 2.38 10.22
N ALA A 360 -7.74 1.39 10.35
CA ALA A 360 -6.47 1.38 9.63
C ALA A 360 -6.73 0.89 8.21
N PHE A 361 -6.25 1.64 7.21
CA PHE A 361 -6.44 1.31 5.81
C PHE A 361 -5.82 -0.06 5.48
N GLY A 362 -6.55 -0.87 4.70
CA GLY A 362 -6.32 -2.31 4.50
C GLY A 362 -4.94 -2.84 4.11
N PRO A 363 -4.03 -2.08 3.45
CA PRO A 363 -2.77 -2.65 2.98
C PRO A 363 -1.74 -2.95 4.06
N HIS A 364 -1.83 -2.31 5.23
CA HIS A 364 -0.90 -2.59 6.34
C HIS A 364 -1.40 -2.04 7.67
N TYR A 365 -1.46 -2.92 8.67
CA TYR A 365 -1.74 -2.54 10.05
C TYR A 365 -1.09 -3.49 11.04
N LEU A 366 -0.83 -2.95 12.23
CA LEU A 366 -0.24 -3.66 13.36
C LEU A 366 -1.28 -3.93 14.42
N LEU A 367 -1.15 -5.08 15.06
CA LEU A 367 -1.93 -5.52 16.21
C LEU A 367 -0.98 -5.94 17.33
N SER A 368 -1.27 -5.54 18.55
CA SER A 368 -0.70 -6.20 19.73
C SER A 368 -1.22 -7.64 19.83
N MET A 369 -0.45 -8.51 20.48
CA MET A 369 -0.78 -9.93 20.64
C MET A 369 -2.16 -10.16 21.26
N ASP A 370 -2.59 -9.36 22.22
CA ASP A 370 -3.90 -9.51 22.83
C ASP A 370 -5.06 -9.18 21.86
N CYS A 371 -4.90 -8.17 21.00
CA CYS A 371 -5.83 -7.88 19.90
C CYS A 371 -5.86 -9.03 18.88
N ALA A 372 -4.70 -9.49 18.44
CA ALA A 372 -4.57 -10.61 17.51
C ALA A 372 -5.22 -11.90 18.06
N ARG A 373 -4.93 -12.21 19.32
CA ARG A 373 -5.48 -13.38 20.04
C ARG A 373 -6.97 -13.27 20.25
N PHE A 374 -7.51 -12.09 20.53
CA PHE A 374 -8.95 -11.89 20.62
C PHE A 374 -9.64 -12.25 19.31
N ILE A 375 -9.14 -11.77 18.17
CA ILE A 375 -9.70 -12.07 16.87
C ILE A 375 -9.58 -13.57 16.57
N GLY A 376 -8.39 -14.14 16.74
CA GLY A 376 -8.14 -15.56 16.48
C GLY A 376 -9.01 -16.50 17.33
N LYS A 377 -9.15 -16.24 18.64
CA LYS A 377 -10.00 -17.05 19.54
C LYS A 377 -11.50 -16.94 19.22
N ASN A 378 -11.93 -15.83 18.64
CA ASN A 378 -13.33 -15.57 18.32
C ASN A 378 -13.62 -15.70 16.82
N SER A 379 -12.74 -16.32 16.02
CA SER A 379 -12.87 -16.34 14.55
C SER A 379 -14.22 -16.89 14.06
N GLY A 380 -14.77 -17.90 14.76
CA GLY A 380 -16.10 -18.47 14.47
C GLY A 380 -17.30 -17.63 14.93
N ARG A 381 -17.10 -16.60 15.76
CA ARG A 381 -18.15 -15.71 16.29
C ARG A 381 -18.13 -14.33 15.66
N LEU A 382 -16.97 -13.89 15.17
CA LEU A 382 -16.78 -12.61 14.52
C LEU A 382 -17.28 -12.66 13.07
N ARG A 383 -18.31 -11.86 12.79
CA ARG A 383 -18.86 -11.67 11.45
C ARG A 383 -18.12 -10.52 10.76
N GLY A 384 -17.64 -10.78 9.54
CA GLY A 384 -17.03 -9.76 8.69
C GLY A 384 -18.09 -8.89 8.02
N LEU A 385 -17.71 -7.66 7.70
CA LEU A 385 -18.52 -6.69 6.97
C LEU A 385 -18.28 -6.83 5.46
N GLY A 386 -18.88 -7.86 4.86
CA GLY A 386 -18.71 -8.15 3.42
C GLY A 386 -17.24 -8.40 3.07
N ALA A 387 -16.80 -7.80 1.96
CA ALA A 387 -15.42 -7.89 1.46
C ALA A 387 -14.44 -6.90 2.13
N ILE A 388 -14.86 -6.18 3.18
CA ILE A 388 -14.12 -5.06 3.77
C ILE A 388 -13.46 -5.51 5.08
N ASP A 389 -12.24 -6.05 4.99
CA ASP A 389 -11.51 -6.57 6.15
C ASP A 389 -11.05 -5.48 7.12
N ASP A 390 -10.55 -4.36 6.62
CA ASP A 390 -10.07 -3.24 7.44
C ASP A 390 -11.14 -2.63 8.37
N VAL A 391 -12.35 -2.38 7.87
CA VAL A 391 -13.49 -1.95 8.69
C VAL A 391 -13.92 -3.07 9.65
N SER A 392 -13.89 -4.34 9.22
CA SER A 392 -14.23 -5.48 10.07
C SER A 392 -13.32 -5.56 11.31
N ILE A 393 -12.01 -5.38 11.12
CA ILE A 393 -11.02 -5.39 12.20
C ILE A 393 -11.31 -4.26 13.20
N ALA A 394 -11.59 -3.05 12.72
CA ALA A 394 -11.94 -1.93 13.60
C ALA A 394 -13.19 -2.23 14.44
N LEU A 395 -14.26 -2.74 13.81
CA LEU A 395 -15.49 -3.10 14.51
C LEU A 395 -15.27 -4.17 15.59
N TRP A 396 -14.46 -5.19 15.30
CA TRP A 396 -14.16 -6.24 16.27
C TRP A 396 -13.34 -5.71 17.45
N LEU A 397 -12.32 -4.89 17.19
CA LEU A 397 -11.46 -4.34 18.24
C LEU A 397 -12.14 -3.28 19.11
N MET A 398 -13.13 -2.57 18.56
CA MET A 398 -13.97 -1.65 19.34
C MET A 398 -14.75 -2.36 20.45
N THR A 399 -15.07 -3.65 20.30
CA THR A 399 -15.70 -4.45 21.38
C THR A 399 -14.80 -4.59 22.62
N MET A 400 -13.49 -4.38 22.45
CA MET A 400 -12.49 -4.34 23.51
C MET A 400 -12.04 -2.92 23.86
N GLN A 401 -12.75 -1.90 23.36
CA GLN A 401 -12.41 -0.48 23.51
C GLN A 401 -11.03 -0.12 22.94
N VAL A 402 -10.59 -0.85 21.91
CA VAL A 402 -9.34 -0.56 21.19
C VAL A 402 -9.70 0.21 19.91
N TYR A 403 -9.09 1.38 19.75
CA TYR A 403 -9.29 2.26 18.60
C TYR A 403 -7.99 2.41 17.83
N VAL A 404 -8.10 2.58 16.51
CA VAL A 404 -6.92 2.74 15.65
C VAL A 404 -6.11 3.98 16.05
N LYS A 405 -4.79 3.82 16.13
CA LYS A 405 -3.82 4.92 16.24
C LYS A 405 -3.23 5.16 14.86
N HIS A 406 -3.25 6.41 14.42
CA HIS A 406 -2.68 6.79 13.12
C HIS A 406 -1.14 6.78 13.17
N THR A 407 -0.52 6.20 12.14
CA THR A 407 0.89 6.43 11.82
C THR A 407 1.05 7.02 10.42
N ALA A 408 1.95 7.99 10.29
CA ALA A 408 2.32 8.61 9.00
C ALA A 408 3.47 7.87 8.30
N ALA A 409 4.14 6.92 8.97
CA ALA A 409 5.18 6.09 8.40
C ALA A 409 4.64 5.08 7.37
N PHE A 410 3.31 4.91 7.34
CA PHE A 410 2.58 4.01 6.48
C PHE A 410 1.86 4.81 5.40
N SER A 411 2.11 4.45 4.14
CA SER A 411 1.50 5.10 2.98
C SER A 411 1.10 4.11 1.89
N ASN A 412 0.43 4.65 0.89
CA ASN A 412 -0.19 3.90 -0.19
C ASN A 412 -0.17 4.80 -1.43
N LEU A 413 0.17 4.25 -2.59
CA LEU A 413 0.28 5.04 -3.84
C LEU A 413 -1.07 5.48 -4.40
N ARG A 414 -2.19 4.78 -4.17
CA ARG A 414 -3.51 5.34 -4.49
C ARG A 414 -3.73 6.62 -3.71
N LEU A 415 -3.34 6.66 -2.43
CA LEU A 415 -3.58 7.84 -1.60
C LEU A 415 -2.54 8.94 -1.67
N GLY A 416 -1.31 8.58 -1.99
CA GLY A 416 -0.20 9.49 -1.86
C GLY A 416 0.89 9.29 -2.86
N ALA A 417 2.01 9.91 -2.56
CA ALA A 417 3.23 9.74 -3.32
C ALA A 417 4.28 9.05 -2.47
N CYS A 418 5.29 8.54 -3.15
CA CYS A 418 6.44 7.96 -2.50
C CYS A 418 7.16 9.04 -1.66
N LYS A 419 7.47 8.72 -0.40
CA LYS A 419 8.34 9.52 0.48
C LYS A 419 9.45 8.65 1.03
N ASN A 420 10.61 9.25 1.27
CA ASN A 420 11.82 8.50 1.60
C ASN A 420 11.81 7.91 3.02
N ASP A 421 11.05 8.50 3.92
CA ASP A 421 10.93 8.17 5.34
C ASP A 421 9.82 7.14 5.66
N LEU A 422 9.14 6.59 4.64
CA LEU A 422 8.09 5.59 4.83
C LEU A 422 8.62 4.21 5.22
N ILE A 423 8.14 3.66 6.34
CA ILE A 423 8.38 2.28 6.72
C ILE A 423 7.62 1.31 5.81
N SER A 424 6.39 1.65 5.43
CA SER A 424 5.55 0.82 4.56
C SER A 424 4.95 1.66 3.43
N LEU A 425 5.09 1.18 2.19
CA LEU A 425 4.45 1.75 1.01
C LEU A 425 3.68 0.65 0.27
N ALA A 426 2.40 0.88 0.02
CA ALA A 426 1.49 -0.06 -0.65
C ALA A 426 1.08 0.37 -2.06
N ASP A 427 0.30 -0.49 -2.73
CA ASP A 427 -0.13 -0.38 -4.13
C ASP A 427 1.03 -0.47 -5.12
N LEU A 428 2.00 -1.32 -4.82
CA LEU A 428 3.20 -1.50 -5.62
C LEU A 428 3.10 -2.69 -6.57
N SER A 429 3.55 -2.49 -7.81
CA SER A 429 3.86 -3.58 -8.73
C SER A 429 5.06 -4.39 -8.23
N PRO A 430 5.28 -5.62 -8.74
CA PRO A 430 6.46 -6.39 -8.36
C PRO A 430 7.76 -5.65 -8.75
N TYR A 431 7.78 -4.96 -9.90
CA TYR A 431 8.85 -4.03 -10.28
C TYR A 431 9.08 -2.91 -9.26
N GLY A 432 8.01 -2.28 -8.76
CA GLY A 432 8.07 -1.23 -7.74
C GLY A 432 8.70 -1.72 -6.44
N ILE A 433 8.30 -2.90 -5.96
CA ILE A 433 8.86 -3.56 -4.76
C ILE A 433 10.37 -3.78 -4.94
N ARG A 434 10.80 -4.36 -6.07
CA ARG A 434 12.23 -4.60 -6.37
C ARG A 434 13.03 -3.31 -6.54
N SER A 435 12.45 -2.29 -7.16
CA SER A 435 13.08 -1.00 -7.38
C SER A 435 13.39 -0.30 -6.05
N ILE A 436 12.43 -0.28 -5.12
CA ILE A 436 12.63 0.25 -3.78
C ILE A 436 13.75 -0.51 -3.07
N HIS A 437 13.71 -1.85 -3.12
CA HIS A 437 14.75 -2.67 -2.50
C HIS A 437 16.14 -2.34 -3.03
N SER A 438 16.30 -2.29 -4.35
CA SER A 438 17.56 -1.99 -5.04
C SER A 438 18.06 -0.58 -4.71
N ASN A 439 17.16 0.38 -4.53
CA ASN A 439 17.53 1.72 -4.08
C ASN A 439 18.16 1.68 -2.68
N LEU A 440 17.44 1.09 -1.71
CA LEU A 440 17.90 1.03 -0.33
C LEU A 440 19.16 0.20 -0.16
N PHE A 441 19.26 -0.94 -0.85
CA PHE A 441 20.45 -1.79 -0.88
C PHE A 441 21.69 -1.02 -1.39
N GLN A 442 21.50 -0.17 -2.40
CA GLN A 442 22.55 0.70 -2.94
C GLN A 442 22.71 2.02 -2.18
N LYS A 443 22.10 2.16 -0.99
CA LYS A 443 22.13 3.38 -0.16
C LYS A 443 21.61 4.62 -0.87
N ARG A 444 20.71 4.45 -1.83
CA ARG A 444 19.94 5.53 -2.47
C ARG A 444 18.65 5.77 -1.67
N ASN A 445 18.07 6.95 -1.87
CA ASN A 445 16.76 7.28 -1.34
C ASN A 445 15.69 6.27 -1.81
N MET A 446 14.75 5.91 -0.94
CA MET A 446 13.67 4.94 -1.24
C MET A 446 12.98 5.23 -2.58
N CYS A 447 12.65 6.51 -2.81
CA CYS A 447 11.89 6.97 -3.98
C CYS A 447 12.78 7.39 -5.16
N PHE A 448 14.07 7.02 -5.14
CA PHE A 448 14.98 7.31 -6.24
C PHE A 448 14.48 6.66 -7.53
N GLY A 449 14.30 7.45 -8.59
CA GLY A 449 13.77 6.95 -9.86
C GLY A 449 12.31 6.47 -9.77
N PHE A 450 11.54 6.96 -8.79
CA PHE A 450 10.11 6.66 -8.69
C PHE A 450 9.40 7.02 -10.00
N ASP A 451 8.78 6.03 -10.62
CA ASP A 451 7.89 6.21 -11.76
C ASP A 451 6.56 5.57 -11.38
N ARG A 452 5.50 6.38 -11.27
CA ARG A 452 4.20 5.89 -10.80
C ARG A 452 3.64 4.83 -11.75
N ALA A 453 3.84 4.96 -13.05
CA ALA A 453 3.33 4.00 -14.02
C ALA A 453 3.97 2.62 -13.88
N LEU A 454 5.25 2.60 -13.52
CA LEU A 454 5.99 1.36 -13.34
C LEU A 454 5.86 0.79 -11.93
N TRP A 455 5.78 1.66 -10.93
CA TRP A 455 5.80 1.26 -9.52
C TRP A 455 4.42 1.01 -8.97
N GLN A 456 3.38 1.70 -9.44
CA GLN A 456 2.03 1.48 -8.96
C GLN A 456 1.41 0.31 -9.72
N MET A 457 0.67 -0.56 -9.01
CA MET A 457 -0.14 -1.56 -9.70
C MET A 457 -1.15 -0.89 -10.62
N ASP A 458 -1.21 -1.34 -11.87
CA ASP A 458 -2.31 -1.00 -12.77
C ASP A 458 -3.61 -1.53 -12.14
N THR A 459 -4.47 -0.62 -11.68
CA THR A 459 -5.87 -0.97 -11.41
C THR A 459 -6.54 -1.20 -12.76
N ILE A 460 -6.34 -2.37 -13.35
CA ILE A 460 -7.15 -2.85 -14.47
C ILE A 460 -8.55 -3.08 -13.90
N THR A 461 -9.42 -2.09 -14.15
CA THR A 461 -10.90 -2.07 -14.19
C THR A 461 -11.67 -2.95 -13.21
#